data_AF-A0A821JAE3-F1
#
_entry.id   AF-A0A821JAE3-F1
#
_cell.length_a   1.000
_cell.length_b   1.000
_cell.length_c   1.000
_cell.angle_alpha   90.00
_cell.angle_beta   90.00
_cell.angle_gamma   90.00
#
_symmetry.space_group_name_H-M   'P 1'
#
loop_
_entity.id
_entity.type
_entity.pdbx_description
1 polymer ?
#
loop_
_entity_poly.entity_id
_entity_poly.type
_entity_poly.pdbx_seq_one_letter_code
_entity_poly.pdbx_strand_id
1 'polypeptide(L)'
;LLKGADELQLEKPIKQEFGGGYKIFFFDELEFYEGFEDVDKFFTSQERQSIVQYLLYSIKIVHQQEISGIEFKIDQSLIQHSLDRNLILQVIPLHNKETLNRLRDLWVWPHTAFKRQPIDDIRKYFGVKIAFYFCWISFYTKALCFPALYGFIIWLDTGRNQ
;
A
#
# COMPACT_ATOMS: atom_id res chain seq x y z
N LEU A 1 1.72 -18.19 -1.75
CA LEU A 1 2.08 -16.75 -1.65
C LEU A 1 3.32 -16.43 -2.47
N LEU A 2 4.45 -17.12 -2.25
CA LEU A 2 5.70 -16.86 -2.98
C LEU A 2 5.53 -16.91 -4.51
N LYS A 3 4.89 -17.96 -5.05
CA LYS A 3 4.57 -18.03 -6.49
C LYS A 3 3.72 -16.86 -7.00
N GLY A 4 2.73 -16.42 -6.22
CA GLY A 4 1.91 -15.26 -6.58
C GLY A 4 2.67 -13.93 -6.49
N ALA A 5 3.70 -13.84 -5.65
CA ALA A 5 4.59 -12.68 -5.59
C ALA A 5 5.47 -12.58 -6.84
N ASP A 6 5.93 -13.74 -7.35
CA ASP A 6 6.70 -13.87 -8.59
C ASP A 6 5.85 -13.49 -9.81
N GLU A 7 4.62 -14.03 -9.90
CA GLU A 7 3.64 -13.66 -10.93
C GLU A 7 3.26 -12.17 -10.90
N LEU A 8 3.21 -11.55 -9.72
CA LEU A 8 2.96 -10.12 -9.54
C LEU A 8 4.22 -9.26 -9.80
N GLN A 9 5.39 -9.88 -9.99
CA GLN A 9 6.69 -9.20 -10.15
C GLN A 9 6.97 -8.19 -9.04
N LEU A 10 6.73 -8.57 -7.78
CA LEU A 10 7.00 -7.70 -6.64
C LEU A 10 8.49 -7.32 -6.55
N GLU A 11 8.80 -6.08 -6.28
CA GLU A 11 10.20 -5.68 -6.00
C GLU A 11 10.54 -5.87 -4.53
N LYS A 12 11.67 -6.51 -4.25
CA LYS A 12 12.17 -6.78 -2.89
C LYS A 12 13.62 -6.32 -2.74
N PRO A 13 14.02 -5.90 -1.53
CA PRO A 13 15.39 -5.51 -1.26
C PRO A 13 16.33 -6.72 -1.28
N ILE A 14 17.52 -6.53 -1.85
CA ILE A 14 18.59 -7.53 -1.89
C ILE A 14 19.52 -7.33 -0.69
N LYS A 15 20.05 -8.42 -0.12
CA LYS A 15 21.04 -8.35 0.96
C LYS A 15 22.27 -7.55 0.53
N GLN A 16 22.86 -6.82 1.47
CA GLN A 16 24.03 -5.99 1.18
C GLN A 16 25.26 -6.77 0.70
N GLU A 17 25.40 -8.04 1.08
CA GLU A 17 26.46 -8.92 0.59
C GLU A 17 26.42 -9.16 -0.93
N PHE A 18 25.25 -8.99 -1.55
CA PHE A 18 25.06 -9.11 -3.00
C PHE A 18 24.95 -7.75 -3.71
N GLY A 19 25.37 -6.66 -3.06
CA GLY A 19 25.38 -5.31 -3.64
C GLY A 19 24.19 -4.43 -3.26
N GLY A 20 23.21 -4.97 -2.52
CA GLY A 20 22.05 -4.21 -2.03
C GLY A 20 21.09 -3.75 -3.13
N GLY A 21 20.22 -2.81 -2.78
CA GLY A 21 19.23 -2.24 -3.71
C GLY A 21 17.94 -3.07 -3.81
N TYR A 22 17.23 -2.92 -4.92
CA TYR A 22 15.95 -3.59 -5.18
C TYR A 22 16.04 -4.43 -6.46
N LYS A 23 15.40 -5.60 -6.45
CA LYS A 23 15.24 -6.46 -7.62
C LYS A 23 13.82 -7.04 -7.64
N ILE A 24 13.33 -7.32 -8.84
CA ILE A 24 12.11 -8.10 -9.04
C ILE A 24 12.28 -9.45 -8.33
N PHE A 25 11.24 -9.86 -7.62
CA PHE A 25 11.19 -11.09 -6.86
C PHE A 25 11.04 -12.29 -7.80
N PHE A 26 11.97 -13.24 -7.70
CA PHE A 26 11.86 -14.55 -8.34
C PHE A 26 11.88 -15.64 -7.27
N PHE A 27 11.00 -16.62 -7.41
CA PHE A 27 10.89 -17.71 -6.43
C PHE A 27 12.19 -18.53 -6.31
N ASP A 28 12.91 -18.72 -7.41
CA ASP A 28 14.13 -19.52 -7.45
C ASP A 28 15.35 -18.82 -6.80
N GLU A 29 15.23 -17.53 -6.47
CA GLU A 29 16.31 -16.65 -6.05
C GLU A 29 16.19 -16.17 -4.60
N LEU A 30 15.41 -16.90 -3.77
CA LEU A 30 15.03 -16.49 -2.41
C LEU A 30 16.20 -16.09 -1.51
N GLU A 31 17.35 -16.75 -1.65
CA GLU A 31 18.53 -16.57 -0.80
C GLU A 31 19.14 -15.16 -0.91
N PHE A 32 18.91 -14.46 -2.02
CA PHE A 32 19.46 -13.13 -2.26
C PHE A 32 18.68 -12.00 -1.57
N TYR A 33 17.42 -12.22 -1.21
CA TYR A 33 16.56 -11.16 -0.65
C TYR A 33 16.73 -10.98 0.86
N GLU A 34 16.59 -9.73 1.32
CA GLU A 34 16.63 -9.43 2.75
C GLU A 34 15.44 -10.04 3.49
N GLY A 35 15.70 -10.57 4.70
CA GLY A 35 14.65 -11.09 5.59
C GLY A 35 14.05 -12.42 5.17
N PHE A 36 14.60 -13.12 4.18
CA PHE A 36 14.14 -14.45 3.76
C PHE A 36 14.22 -15.49 4.90
N GLU A 37 15.16 -15.34 5.84
CA GLU A 37 15.33 -16.22 7.00
C GLU A 37 14.04 -16.37 7.84
N ASP A 38 13.21 -15.32 7.87
CA ASP A 38 11.90 -15.32 8.53
C ASP A 38 10.79 -15.26 7.47
N VAL A 39 10.39 -16.43 6.96
CA VAL A 39 9.33 -16.58 5.95
C VAL A 39 8.02 -15.92 6.41
N ASP A 40 7.75 -15.92 7.72
CA ASP A 40 6.55 -15.33 8.31
C ASP A 40 6.59 -13.80 8.37
N LYS A 41 7.76 -13.17 8.22
CA LYS A 41 7.89 -11.71 8.14
C LYS A 41 8.39 -11.21 6.79
N PHE A 42 8.79 -12.11 5.89
CA PHE A 42 9.34 -11.77 4.59
C PHE A 42 8.41 -10.85 3.78
N PHE A 43 7.11 -11.18 3.72
CA PHE A 43 6.10 -10.31 3.11
C PHE A 43 5.36 -9.48 4.15
N THR A 44 5.24 -8.19 3.88
CA THR A 44 4.39 -7.29 4.68
C THR A 44 2.91 -7.68 4.55
N SER A 45 2.09 -7.29 5.54
CA SER A 45 0.64 -7.51 5.49
C SER A 45 0.01 -6.94 4.20
N GLN A 46 0.50 -5.79 3.72
CA GLN A 46 0.04 -5.18 2.48
C GLN A 46 0.43 -6.00 1.24
N GLU A 47 1.68 -6.46 1.15
CA GLU A 47 2.14 -7.33 0.06
C GLU A 47 1.33 -8.63 0.00
N ARG A 48 1.09 -9.26 1.16
CA ARG A 48 0.24 -10.48 1.25
C ARG A 48 -1.16 -10.23 0.73
N GLN A 49 -1.78 -9.13 1.13
CA GLN A 49 -3.13 -8.76 0.67
C GLN A 49 -3.16 -8.47 -0.83
N SER A 50 -2.13 -7.82 -1.37
CA SER A 50 -2.02 -7.59 -2.81
C SER A 50 -1.85 -8.88 -3.60
N ILE A 51 -1.04 -9.84 -3.11
CA ILE A 51 -0.90 -11.16 -3.73
C ILE A 51 -2.24 -11.91 -3.70
N VAL A 52 -2.91 -11.94 -2.54
CA VAL A 52 -4.22 -12.61 -2.41
C VAL A 52 -5.26 -11.97 -3.33
N GLN A 53 -5.30 -10.63 -3.39
CA GLN A 53 -6.17 -9.90 -4.30
C GLN A 53 -5.89 -10.31 -5.75
N TYR A 54 -4.63 -10.28 -6.18
CA TYR A 54 -4.25 -10.70 -7.53
C TYR A 54 -4.71 -12.12 -7.85
N LEU A 55 -4.46 -13.08 -6.94
CA LEU A 55 -4.87 -14.47 -7.12
C LEU A 55 -6.40 -14.60 -7.18
N LEU A 56 -7.15 -13.86 -6.37
CA LEU A 56 -8.61 -13.87 -6.43
C LEU A 56 -9.13 -13.34 -7.77
N TYR A 57 -8.57 -12.24 -8.26
CA TYR A 57 -8.98 -11.63 -9.52
C TYR A 57 -8.48 -12.40 -10.76
N SER A 58 -7.42 -13.20 -10.63
CA SER A 58 -6.91 -14.07 -11.70
C SER A 58 -7.71 -15.37 -11.89
N ILE A 59 -8.59 -15.72 -10.94
CA ILE A 59 -9.48 -16.88 -11.08
C ILE A 59 -10.43 -16.66 -12.25
N LYS A 60 -10.36 -17.57 -13.22
CA LYS A 60 -11.25 -17.60 -14.38
C LYS A 60 -12.22 -18.78 -14.30
N ILE A 61 -13.38 -18.61 -14.93
CA ILE A 61 -14.39 -19.65 -15.05
C ILE A 61 -13.91 -20.70 -16.07
N VAL A 62 -13.83 -21.96 -15.62
CA VAL A 62 -13.34 -23.09 -16.43
C VAL A 62 -14.49 -23.78 -17.18
N HIS A 63 -15.68 -23.81 -16.59
CA HIS A 63 -16.85 -24.48 -17.16
C HIS A 63 -18.01 -23.50 -17.29
N GLN A 64 -18.67 -23.54 -18.44
CA GLN A 64 -19.90 -22.79 -18.63
C GLN A 64 -20.99 -23.42 -17.77
N GLN A 65 -21.57 -22.62 -16.87
CA GLN A 65 -22.63 -23.05 -15.97
C GLN A 65 -23.63 -21.90 -15.81
N GLU A 66 -24.88 -22.25 -15.58
CA GLU A 66 -25.91 -21.29 -15.20
C GLU A 66 -26.31 -21.61 -13.75
N ILE A 67 -26.13 -20.64 -12.86
CA ILE A 67 -26.51 -20.78 -11.45
C ILE A 67 -27.50 -19.68 -11.14
N SER A 68 -28.71 -20.07 -10.71
CA SER A 68 -29.76 -19.12 -10.29
C SER A 68 -30.12 -18.07 -11.35
N GLY A 69 -30.15 -18.44 -12.63
CA GLY A 69 -30.47 -17.53 -13.74
C GLY A 69 -29.31 -16.62 -14.17
N ILE A 70 -28.10 -16.86 -13.66
CA ILE A 70 -26.89 -16.12 -14.01
C ILE A 70 -25.96 -17.05 -14.79
N GLU A 71 -25.68 -16.64 -16.03
CA GLU A 71 -24.78 -17.36 -16.92
C GLU A 71 -23.31 -17.03 -16.62
N PHE A 72 -22.50 -18.05 -16.37
CA PHE A 72 -21.06 -17.96 -16.22
C PHE A 72 -20.39 -18.47 -17.50
N LYS A 73 -19.71 -17.57 -18.23
CA LYS A 73 -19.00 -17.91 -19.47
C LYS A 73 -17.55 -18.25 -19.20
N ILE A 74 -17.00 -19.13 -20.04
CA ILE A 74 -15.59 -19.56 -19.95
C ILE A 74 -14.66 -18.35 -20.16
N ASP A 75 -13.51 -18.36 -19.49
CA ASP A 75 -12.44 -17.36 -19.57
C ASP A 75 -12.77 -15.97 -18.98
N GLN A 76 -13.95 -15.79 -18.38
CA GLN A 76 -14.28 -14.59 -17.60
C GLN A 76 -13.73 -14.67 -16.17
N SER A 77 -13.32 -13.53 -15.61
CA SER A 77 -12.91 -13.43 -14.20
C SER A 77 -14.12 -13.67 -13.30
N LEU A 78 -14.03 -14.69 -12.44
CA LEU A 78 -15.12 -15.09 -11.55
C LEU A 78 -15.51 -13.94 -10.61
N ILE A 79 -14.52 -13.32 -9.96
CA ILE A 79 -14.75 -12.28 -8.97
C ILE A 79 -15.34 -11.02 -9.60
N GLN A 80 -14.79 -10.57 -10.75
CA GLN A 80 -15.34 -9.39 -11.44
C GLN A 80 -16.78 -9.65 -11.89
N HIS A 81 -17.04 -10.80 -12.52
CA HIS A 81 -18.39 -11.16 -12.96
C HIS A 81 -19.37 -11.25 -11.78
N SER A 82 -18.95 -11.83 -10.66
CA SER A 82 -19.78 -11.89 -9.45
C SER A 82 -20.05 -10.52 -8.81
N LEU A 83 -19.11 -9.58 -8.89
CA LEU A 83 -19.30 -8.20 -8.43
C LEU A 83 -20.30 -7.46 -9.33
N ASP A 84 -20.14 -7.55 -10.64
CA ASP A 84 -21.01 -6.88 -11.63
C ASP A 84 -22.47 -7.37 -11.53
N ARG A 85 -22.67 -8.63 -11.15
CA ARG A 85 -23.98 -9.25 -10.94
C ARG A 85 -24.53 -9.04 -9.53
N ASN A 86 -23.84 -8.29 -8.67
CA ASN A 86 -24.18 -8.10 -7.25
C ASN A 86 -24.33 -9.41 -6.46
N LEU A 87 -23.67 -10.48 -6.89
CA LEU A 87 -23.55 -11.73 -6.12
C LEU A 87 -22.59 -11.55 -4.95
N ILE A 88 -21.53 -10.78 -5.18
CA ILE A 88 -20.60 -10.33 -4.16
C ILE A 88 -20.80 -8.82 -4.04
N LEU A 89 -20.95 -8.32 -2.82
CA LEU A 89 -21.11 -6.88 -2.58
C LEU A 89 -19.78 -6.13 -2.67
N GLN A 90 -18.74 -6.67 -2.05
CA GLN A 90 -17.42 -6.05 -2.00
C GLN A 90 -16.36 -7.07 -1.57
N VAL A 91 -15.12 -6.83 -2.01
CA VAL A 91 -13.93 -7.56 -1.57
C VAL A 91 -13.02 -6.56 -0.88
N ILE A 92 -12.88 -6.68 0.45
CA ILE A 92 -12.07 -5.77 1.26
C ILE A 92 -11.01 -6.52 2.06
N PRO A 93 -9.78 -5.99 2.15
CA PRO A 93 -8.75 -6.59 3.00
C PRO A 93 -9.05 -6.35 4.47
N LEU A 94 -8.65 -7.30 5.33
CA LEU A 94 -8.77 -7.18 6.77
C LEU A 94 -7.59 -6.40 7.36
N HIS A 95 -7.85 -5.53 8.33
CA HIS A 95 -6.81 -4.77 9.01
C HIS A 95 -6.11 -5.57 10.11
N ASN A 96 -4.79 -5.44 10.20
CA ASN A 96 -4.04 -5.87 11.38
C ASN A 96 -4.14 -4.78 12.46
N LYS A 97 -5.01 -5.02 13.45
CA LYS A 97 -5.30 -4.06 14.53
C LYS A 97 -4.05 -3.65 15.32
N GLU A 98 -3.13 -4.58 15.57
CA GLU A 98 -1.91 -4.33 16.34
C GLU A 98 -0.98 -3.36 15.60
N THR A 99 -0.71 -3.63 14.32
CA THR A 99 0.14 -2.75 13.50
C THR A 99 -0.51 -1.38 13.30
N LEU A 100 -1.82 -1.33 13.10
CA LEU A 100 -2.56 -0.09 12.94
C LEU A 100 -2.52 0.77 14.21
N ASN A 101 -2.72 0.17 15.39
CA ASN A 101 -2.65 0.89 16.66
C ASN A 101 -1.25 1.47 16.88
N ARG A 102 -0.20 0.69 16.64
CA ARG A 102 1.19 1.18 16.72
C ARG A 102 1.44 2.34 15.75
N LEU A 103 0.99 2.22 14.50
CA LEU A 103 1.15 3.29 13.50
C LEU A 103 0.40 4.56 13.93
N ARG A 104 -0.83 4.41 14.44
CA ARG A 104 -1.63 5.53 14.97
C ARG A 104 -0.88 6.24 16.12
N ASP A 105 -0.30 5.48 17.03
CA ASP A 105 0.42 6.03 18.19
C ASP A 105 1.69 6.78 17.79
N LEU A 106 2.40 6.33 16.74
CA LEU A 106 3.57 7.01 16.20
C LEU A 106 3.22 8.25 15.37
N TRP A 107 2.13 8.21 14.61
CA TRP A 107 1.85 9.20 13.56
C TRP A 107 0.74 10.21 13.89
N VAL A 108 -0.37 9.75 14.47
CA VAL A 108 -1.62 10.52 14.55
C VAL A 108 -1.79 11.20 15.92
N TRP A 109 -1.00 10.82 16.92
CA TRP A 109 -1.13 11.39 18.25
C TRP A 109 -0.68 12.87 18.32
N PRO A 110 -1.34 13.71 19.14
CA PRO A 110 -1.09 15.15 19.18
C PRO A 110 0.36 15.54 19.47
N HIS A 111 1.06 14.72 20.26
CA HIS A 111 2.46 14.96 20.66
C HIS A 111 3.47 14.60 19.55
N THR A 112 3.05 13.96 18.46
CA THR A 112 3.89 13.63 17.30
C THR A 112 3.57 14.46 16.06
N ALA A 113 2.58 15.35 16.11
CA ALA A 113 2.18 16.21 14.98
C ALA A 113 3.32 17.08 14.41
N PHE A 114 4.29 17.45 15.25
CA PHE A 114 5.49 18.21 14.84
C PHE A 114 6.69 17.33 14.48
N LYS A 115 6.59 16.01 14.64
CA LYS A 115 7.65 15.06 14.26
C LYS A 115 7.56 14.73 12.76
N ARG A 116 8.67 14.23 12.22
CA ARG A 116 8.71 13.71 10.84
C ARG A 116 7.71 12.55 10.72
N GLN A 117 6.84 12.61 9.72
CA GLN A 117 5.86 11.55 9.46
C GLN A 117 6.58 10.23 9.12
N PRO A 118 6.14 9.08 9.68
CA PRO A 118 6.75 7.77 9.41
C PRO A 118 6.27 7.21 8.05
N ILE A 119 6.73 7.81 6.96
CA ILE A 119 6.27 7.48 5.59
C ILE A 119 6.55 6.01 5.24
N ASP A 120 7.68 5.44 5.68
CA ASP A 120 8.02 4.05 5.41
C ASP A 120 7.06 3.07 6.08
N ASP A 121 6.59 3.37 7.30
CA ASP A 121 5.62 2.53 8.01
C ASP A 121 4.22 2.66 7.38
N ILE A 122 3.86 3.87 6.94
CA ILE A 122 2.62 4.10 6.15
C ILE A 122 2.69 3.30 4.85
N ARG A 123 3.84 3.30 4.15
CA ARG A 123 4.05 2.51 2.92
C ARG A 123 3.91 1.03 3.19
N LYS A 124 4.52 0.50 4.25
CA LYS A 124 4.44 -0.94 4.60
C LYS A 124 3.02 -1.39 4.94
N TYR A 125 2.19 -0.51 5.52
CA TYR A 125 0.83 -0.87 5.94
C TYR A 125 -0.23 -0.58 4.87
N PHE A 126 -0.20 0.60 4.25
CA PHE A 126 -1.22 1.07 3.29
C PHE A 126 -0.78 0.97 1.83
N GLY A 127 0.50 0.69 1.57
CA GLY A 127 1.07 0.64 0.22
C GLY A 127 1.57 1.99 -0.28
N VAL A 128 2.23 1.94 -1.43
CA VAL A 128 2.96 3.08 -2.02
C VAL A 128 2.03 4.25 -2.35
N LYS A 129 0.83 4.00 -2.89
CA LYS A 129 -0.11 5.05 -3.31
C LYS A 129 -0.52 5.97 -2.16
N ILE A 130 -0.89 5.38 -1.02
CA ILE A 130 -1.32 6.13 0.17
C ILE A 130 -0.11 6.81 0.84
N ALA A 131 1.03 6.13 0.92
CA ALA A 131 2.25 6.74 1.45
C ALA A 131 2.72 7.95 0.64
N PHE A 132 2.63 7.86 -0.70
CA PHE A 132 2.97 8.96 -1.60
C PHE A 132 2.04 10.16 -1.42
N TYR A 133 0.74 9.92 -1.25
CA TYR A 133 -0.23 10.96 -0.93
C TYR A 133 0.15 11.74 0.35
N PHE A 134 0.49 11.03 1.43
CA PHE A 134 0.92 11.70 2.68
C PHE A 134 2.27 12.39 2.56
N CYS A 135 3.22 11.79 1.81
CA CYS A 135 4.49 12.43 1.49
C CYS A 135 4.28 13.76 0.76
N TRP A 136 3.40 13.77 -0.25
CA TRP A 136 3.04 14.97 -1.01
C TRP A 136 2.40 16.04 -0.13
N ILE A 137 1.47 15.68 0.75
CA ILE A 137 0.87 16.63 1.70
C ILE A 137 1.93 17.21 2.63
N SER A 138 2.83 16.39 3.18
CA SER A 138 3.89 16.88 4.06
C SER A 138 4.83 17.86 3.33
N PHE A 139 5.15 17.57 2.07
CA PHE A 139 5.93 18.46 1.22
C PHE A 139 5.20 19.79 0.96
N TYR A 140 3.93 19.72 0.55
CA TYR A 140 3.13 20.89 0.22
C TYR A 140 2.90 21.81 1.43
N THR A 141 2.58 21.26 2.60
CA THR A 141 2.43 22.03 3.83
C THR A 141 3.72 22.78 4.20
N LYS A 142 4.89 22.15 4.04
CA LYS A 142 6.18 22.82 4.26
C LYS A 142 6.46 23.90 3.23
N ALA A 143 6.11 23.66 1.96
CA ALA A 143 6.26 24.65 0.90
C ALA A 143 5.40 25.90 1.16
N LEU A 144 4.19 25.73 1.72
CA LEU A 144 3.30 26.82 2.10
C LEU A 144 3.79 27.64 3.31
N CYS A 145 4.66 27.10 4.17
CA CYS A 145 5.20 27.86 5.30
C CYS A 145 5.95 29.12 4.85
N PHE A 146 6.67 29.08 3.72
CA PHE A 146 7.41 30.24 3.20
C PHE A 146 6.51 31.42 2.81
N PRO A 147 5.53 31.27 1.90
CA PRO A 147 4.62 32.36 1.56
C PRO A 147 3.72 32.77 2.72
N ALA A 148 3.37 31.84 3.63
CA ALA A 148 2.60 32.17 4.83
C ALA A 148 3.38 33.10 5.77
N LEU A 149 4.67 32.81 6.02
CA LEU A 149 5.54 33.68 6.82
C LEU A 149 5.74 35.04 6.15
N TYR A 150 5.99 35.05 4.83
CA TYR A 150 6.17 36.29 4.08
C TYR A 150 4.91 37.17 4.09
N GLY A 151 3.75 36.57 3.83
CA GLY A 151 2.46 37.28 3.89
C GLY A 151 2.14 37.79 5.29
N PHE A 152 2.48 37.04 6.33
CA PHE A 152 2.30 37.46 7.72
C PHE A 152 3.19 38.67 8.08
N ILE A 153 4.43 38.71 7.60
CA ILE A 153 5.34 39.85 7.81
C ILE A 153 4.79 41.13 7.15
N ILE A 154 4.32 41.03 5.89
CA ILE A 154 3.72 42.17 5.17
C ILE A 154 2.47 42.68 5.89
N TRP A 155 1.63 41.76 6.36
CA TRP A 155 0.40 42.11 7.08
C TRP A 155 0.69 42.89 8.36
N LEU A 156 1.70 42.49 9.13
CA LEU A 156 2.14 43.20 10.34
C LEU A 156 2.70 44.60 10.06
N ASP A 157 3.49 44.76 8.98
CA ASP A 157 4.07 46.05 8.61
C ASP A 157 3.00 47.03 8.13
N THR A 158 2.09 46.56 7.27
CA THR A 158 0.97 47.38 6.76
C THR A 158 0.04 47.81 7.90
N GLY A 159 -0.26 46.92 8.85
CA GLY A 159 -1.11 47.22 10.01
C GLY A 159 -0.46 48.14 11.05
N ARG A 160 0.87 48.31 11.04
CA ARG A 160 1.57 49.31 11.87
C ARG A 160 1.56 50.71 11.28
N ASN A 161 1.35 50.82 9.97
CA ASN A 161 1.37 52.08 9.22
C ASN A 161 -0.05 52.65 8.96
N GLN A 162 -1.09 52.03 9.52
CA GLN A 162 -2.47 52.53 9.60
C GLN A 162 -2.78 53.01 11.02
#